data_AF-H5YH95-F1
#
_entry.id   AF-H5YH95-F1
#
_cell.length_a   1.000
_cell.length_b   1.000
_cell.length_c   1.000
_cell.angle_alpha   90.00
_cell.angle_beta   90.00
_cell.angle_gamma   90.00
#
_symmetry.space_group_name_H-M   'P 1'
#
loop_
_entity.id
_entity.type
_entity.pdbx_description
1 polymer ?
#
loop_
_entity_poly.entity_id
_entity_poly.type
_entity_poly.pdbx_seq_one_letter_code
_entity_poly.pdbx_strand_id
1 'polypeptide(L)' 'MTVEKQREVIRLWNQLRKLEGPAAEELRIQILECFSEKDLSGKETVKQAA' A
#
# COMPACT_ATOMS: atom_id res chain seq x y z
N MET A 1 -3.84 5.80 -5.01
CA MET A 1 -2.99 6.18 -3.85
C MET A 1 -3.67 7.22 -2.95
N THR A 2 -4.06 6.89 -1.71
CA THR A 2 -4.69 7.84 -0.76
C THR A 2 -3.66 8.53 0.13
N VAL A 3 -4.04 9.61 0.83
CA VAL A 3 -3.17 10.33 1.77
C VAL A 3 -2.72 9.40 2.91
N GLU A 4 -3.57 8.47 3.34
CA GLU A 4 -3.27 7.46 4.35
C GLU A 4 -2.18 6.50 3.86
N LYS A 5 -2.28 6.00 2.62
CA LYS A 5 -1.25 5.16 2.01
C LYS A 5 0.09 5.92 1.89
N GLN A 6 0.07 7.21 1.56
CA GLN A 6 1.29 8.03 1.52
C GLN A 6 1.95 8.20 2.89
N ARG A 7 1.16 8.46 3.95
CA ARG A 7 1.67 8.55 5.32
C ARG A 7 2.30 7.24 5.78
N GLU A 8 1.70 6.12 5.40
CA GLU A 8 2.20 4.80 5.74
C GLU A 8 3.54 4.50 5.04
N VAL A 9 3.67 4.84 3.76
CA VAL A 9 4.94 4.75 3.03
C VAL A 9 6.04 5.55 3.73
N ILE A 10 5.75 6.79 4.16
CA ILE A 10 6.73 7.63 4.89
C ILE A 10 7.12 6.98 6.22
N ARG A 11 6.16 6.41 6.95
CA ARG A 11 6.40 5.73 8.23
C ARG A 11 7.32 4.52 8.05
N LEU A 12 7.01 3.65 7.09
CA LEU A 12 7.78 2.45 6.76
C LEU A 12 9.19 2.81 6.25
N TRP A 13 9.31 3.82 5.39
CA TRP A 13 10.60 4.30 4.90
C TRP A 13 11.51 4.81 6.03
N ASN A 14 10.93 5.51 7.01
CA ASN A 14 11.69 5.96 8.18
C ASN A 14 12.17 4.82 9.07
N GLN A 15 11.42 3.73 9.17
CA GLN A 15 11.85 2.53 9.88
C GLN A 15 12.94 1.79 9.10
N LEU A 16 12.79 1.70 7.78
CA LEU A 16 13.74 1.02 6.90
C LEU A 16 15.16 1.60 7.04
N ARG A 17 15.30 2.92 7.19
CA ARG A 17 16.62 3.57 7.39
C ARG A 17 17.38 3.13 8.66
N LYS A 18 16.72 2.43 9.58
CA LYS A 18 17.29 2.00 10.87
C LYS A 18 17.57 0.50 10.92
N LEU A 19 17.19 -0.25 9.88
CA LEU A 19 17.27 -1.71 9.85
C LEU A 19 18.13 -2.16 8.67
N GLU A 20 18.77 -3.32 8.82
CA GLU A 20 19.52 -4.01 7.78
C GLU A 20 19.11 -5.49 7.71
N GLY A 21 19.51 -6.16 6.63
CA GLY A 21 19.25 -7.59 6.45
C GLY A 21 17.75 -7.92 6.26
N PRO A 22 17.30 -9.12 6.68
CA PRO A 22 15.96 -9.62 6.39
C PRO A 22 14.82 -8.71 6.88
N ALA A 23 14.98 -8.06 8.05
CA ALA A 23 13.96 -7.15 8.57
C ALA A 23 13.77 -5.90 7.70
N ALA A 24 14.84 -5.43 7.04
CA ALA A 24 14.75 -4.35 6.08
C ALA A 24 14.09 -4.81 4.77
N GLU A 25 14.24 -6.08 4.38
CA GLU A 25 13.60 -6.65 3.20
C GLU A 25 12.08 -6.74 3.36
N GLU A 26 11.60 -7.17 4.53
CA GLU A 26 10.17 -7.17 4.87
C GLU A 26 9.53 -5.79 4.77
N LEU A 27 10.22 -4.74 5.24
CA LEU A 27 9.73 -3.37 5.10
C LEU A 27 9.69 -2.89 3.65
N ARG A 28 10.62 -3.33 2.80
CA ARG A 28 10.58 -3.01 1.36
C ARG A 28 9.38 -3.65 0.69
N ILE A 29 9.03 -4.89 1.05
CA ILE A 29 7.83 -5.58 0.56
C ILE A 29 6.57 -4.83 0.98
N GLN A 30 6.43 -4.47 2.26
CA GLN A 30 5.27 -3.71 2.75
C GLN A 30 5.11 -2.34 2.07
N ILE A 31 6.23 -1.66 1.80
CA ILE A 31 6.22 -0.41 1.03
C ILE A 31 5.68 -0.66 -0.38
N LEU A 32 6.13 -1.71 -1.08
CA LEU A 32 5.66 -2.07 -2.41
C LEU A 32 4.16 -2.42 -2.41
N GLU A 33 3.66 -3.10 -1.39
CA GLU A 33 2.24 -3.44 -1.24
C GLU A 33 1.36 -2.19 -1.13
N CYS A 34 1.85 -1.10 -0.54
CA CYS A 34 1.12 0.17 -0.50
C CYS A 34 0.85 0.76 -1.90
N PHE A 35 1.71 0.43 -2.88
CA PHE A 35 1.55 0.81 -4.29
C PHE A 35 0.83 -0.24 -5.14
N SER A 36 0.62 -1.45 -4.61
CA SER A 36 -0.10 -2.50 -5.31
C SER A 36 -1.59 -2.16 -5.35
N GLU A 37 -2.00 -1.54 -6.45
CA GLU A 37 -3.39 -1.18 -6.75
C GLU A 37 -4.21 -2.45 -7.05
N LYS A 38 -4.54 -3.23 -6.01
CA LYS A 38 -5.83 -3.92 -5.99
C LYS A 38 -6.87 -2.99 -5.39
N ASP A 39 -6.99 -1.80 -5.97
CA ASP A 39 -8.16 -0.95 -5.75
C ASP A 39 -9.34 -1.62 -6.47
N LEU A 40 -10.02 -2.55 -5.77
CA LEU A 40 -11.35 -3.07 -6.12
C LEU A 40 -12.44 -1.98 -5.99
N SER A 41 -12.11 -0.74 -6.36
CA SER A 41 -13.05 0.36 -6.49
C SER A 41 -13.45 0.58 -7.95
N GLY A 42 -13.51 -0.50 -8.73
CA GLY A 42 -14.47 -0.60 -9.82
C GLY A 42 -15.86 -0.67 -9.23
N LYS A 43 -16.49 0.48 -8.99
CA LYS A 43 -17.94 0.57 -8.78
C LYS A 43 -18.63 0.13 -10.07
N GLU A 44 -18.85 -1.17 -10.25
CA GLU A 44 -19.91 -1.64 -11.15
C GLU A 44 -21.22 -1.67 -10.35
N THR A 45 -21.83 -0.50 -10.17
CA THR A 45 -23.26 -0.42 -9.90
C THR A 45 -23.98 -0.55 -11.24
N VAL A 46 -24.09 -1.76 -11.78
CA VAL A 46 -25.12 -2.04 -12.78
C VAL A 46 -26.38 -2.40 -12.01
N LYS A 47 -27.23 -1.39 -11.81
CA LYS A 47 -28.65 -1.62 -11.53
C LYS A 47 -29.19 -2.45 -12.69
N GLN A 48 -29.48 -3.73 -12.45
CA GLN A 48 -30.36 -4.46 -13.34
C GLN A 48 -31.79 -4.16 -12.89
N ALA A 49 -32.43 -3.27 -13.65
CA ALA A 49 -33.85 -3.01 -13.60
C ALA A 49 -34.53 -3.74 -14.76
N ALA A 50 -35.75 -4.20 -14.49
CA ALA A 50 -36.71 -4.93 -15.34
C ALA A 50 -36.52 -6.45 -15.40
#